data_AF-A0A810N7S8-F1
#
_entry.id   AF-A0A810N7S8-F1
#
_cell.length_a   1.000
_cell.length_b   1.000
_cell.length_c   1.000
_cell.angle_alpha   90.00
_cell.angle_beta   90.00
_cell.angle_gamma   90.00
#
_symmetry.space_group_name_H-M   'P 1'
#
loop_
_entity.id
_entity.type
_entity.pdbx_description
1 polymer ?
#
loop_
_entity_poly.entity_id
_entity_poly.type
_entity_poly.pdbx_seq_one_letter_code
_entity_poly.pdbx_strand_id
1 'polypeptide(L)'
;MDPTAPATDTRSRILRAAADLFVRKGYQRTSLREIADSLRLTKAAILYHFPTKEHLAAELVEPFVADLEAVAAHAAAQPPDHGGGR
;
A
#
# COMPACT_ATOMS: atom_id res chain seq x y z
N MET A 1 -25.77 2.69 10.22
CA MET A 1 -24.64 1.95 10.78
C MET A 1 -24.44 0.77 9.82
N ASP A 2 -23.47 0.86 8.93
CA ASP A 2 -23.31 -0.09 7.82
C ASP A 2 -22.60 -1.37 8.32
N PRO A 3 -23.16 -2.59 8.15
CA PRO A 3 -22.61 -3.81 8.74
C PRO A 3 -21.48 -4.44 7.91
N THR A 4 -20.91 -3.72 6.94
CA THR A 4 -19.88 -4.20 6.01
C THR A 4 -18.52 -3.51 6.16
N ALA A 5 -18.25 -2.82 7.27
CA ALA A 5 -16.87 -2.51 7.61
C ALA A 5 -16.22 -3.81 8.11
N PRO A 6 -15.30 -4.46 7.35
CA PRO A 6 -14.57 -5.59 7.91
C PRO A 6 -13.90 -5.08 9.18
N ALA A 7 -14.05 -5.82 10.29
CA ALA A 7 -13.27 -5.59 11.50
C ALA A 7 -11.83 -5.39 11.03
N THR A 8 -11.31 -4.16 11.13
CA THR A 8 -10.08 -3.84 10.40
C THR A 8 -8.96 -4.62 11.08
N ASP A 9 -8.51 -5.69 10.40
CA ASP A 9 -7.42 -6.51 10.89
C ASP A 9 -6.20 -5.63 11.19
N THR A 10 -5.45 -6.00 12.23
CA THR A 10 -4.28 -5.25 12.71
C THR A 10 -3.32 -4.95 11.56
N ARG A 11 -3.14 -5.90 10.63
CA ARG A 11 -2.33 -5.72 9.41
C ARG A 11 -2.78 -4.53 8.57
N SER A 12 -4.09 -4.40 8.33
CA SER A 12 -4.67 -3.28 7.56
C SER A 12 -4.51 -1.94 8.29
N ARG A 13 -4.62 -1.93 9.62
CA ARG A 13 -4.38 -0.71 10.43
C ARG A 13 -2.93 -0.25 10.32
N ILE A 14 -1.98 -1.19 10.34
CA ILE A 14 -0.56 -0.91 10.18
C ILE A 14 -0.27 -0.31 8.80
N LEU A 15 -0.79 -0.92 7.72
CA LEU A 15 -0.61 -0.39 6.36
C LEU A 15 -1.11 1.05 6.24
N ARG A 16 -2.32 1.34 6.74
CA ARG A 16 -2.88 2.72 6.69
C ARG A 16 -2.02 3.72 7.46
N ALA A 17 -1.61 3.39 8.69
CA ALA A 17 -0.76 4.28 9.50
C ALA A 17 0.61 4.51 8.86
N ALA A 18 1.19 3.46 8.26
CA ALA A 18 2.46 3.54 7.56
C ALA A 18 2.36 4.43 6.31
N ALA A 19 1.31 4.26 5.49
CA ALA A 19 1.06 5.09 4.33
C ALA A 19 0.94 6.57 4.71
N ASP A 20 0.13 6.87 5.73
CA ASP A 20 -0.05 8.23 6.25
C ASP A 20 1.28 8.87 6.71
N LEU A 21 2.10 8.13 7.46
CA LEU A 21 3.38 8.64 7.94
C LEU A 21 4.41 8.79 6.81
N PHE A 22 4.44 7.84 5.87
CA PHE A 22 5.30 7.92 4.69
C PHE A 22 4.97 9.13 3.82
N VAL A 23 3.69 9.45 3.62
CA VAL A 23 3.26 10.65 2.87
C VAL A 23 3.64 11.94 3.63
N ARG A 24 3.41 12.00 4.94
CA ARG A 24 3.63 13.23 5.72
C ARG A 24 5.09 13.51 6.01
N LYS A 25 5.91 12.47 6.24
CA LYS A 25 7.30 12.62 6.73
C LYS A 25 8.35 12.09 5.75
N GLY A 26 7.94 11.29 4.77
CA GLY A 26 8.83 10.54 3.89
C GLY A 26 9.22 9.18 4.47
N TYR A 27 9.45 8.21 3.58
CA TYR A 27 9.84 6.83 3.92
C TYR A 27 11.08 6.76 4.82
N GLN A 28 12.15 7.49 4.48
CA GLN A 28 13.42 7.41 5.19
C GLN A 28 13.32 7.93 6.64
N ARG A 29 12.50 8.96 6.86
CA ARG A 29 12.33 9.62 8.16
C ARG A 29 11.29 8.94 9.07
N THR A 30 10.60 7.92 8.56
CA THR A 30 9.60 7.18 9.32
C THR A 30 10.19 5.87 9.82
N SER A 31 9.99 5.60 11.11
CA SER A 31 10.41 4.35 11.77
C SER A 31 9.23 3.44 12.09
N LEU A 32 9.50 2.12 12.19
CA LEU A 32 8.51 1.15 12.64
C LEU A 32 8.01 1.41 14.08
N ARG A 33 8.82 2.09 14.90
CA ARG A 33 8.42 2.48 16.26
C ARG A 33 7.37 3.60 16.24
N GLU A 34 7.56 4.64 15.43
CA GLU A 34 6.58 5.72 15.30
C GLU A 34 5.23 5.20 14.76
N ILE A 35 5.26 4.25 13.82
CA ILE A 35 4.05 3.58 13.33
C ILE A 35 3.37 2.83 14.48
N ALA A 36 4.13 2.05 15.26
CA ALA A 36 3.60 1.33 16.43
C ALA A 36 2.98 2.28 17.47
N ASP A 37 3.69 3.36 17.80
CA ASP A 37 3.26 4.36 18.76
C ASP A 37 1.93 5.01 18.33
N SER A 38 1.77 5.32 17.04
CA SER A 38 0.52 5.88 16.48
C SER A 38 -0.69 4.95 16.63
N LEU A 39 -0.45 3.64 16.71
CA LEU A 39 -1.48 2.61 16.82
C LEU A 39 -1.63 2.06 18.24
N ARG A 40 -0.84 2.55 19.21
CA ARG A 40 -0.70 1.99 20.57
C ARG A 40 -0.34 0.50 20.57
N LEU A 41 0.55 0.13 19.65
CA LEU A 41 1.10 -1.22 19.52
C LEU A 41 2.57 -1.24 19.93
N THR A 42 3.12 -2.43 20.15
CA THR A 42 4.56 -2.59 20.30
C THR A 42 5.23 -2.71 18.93
N LYS A 43 6.51 -2.33 18.83
CA LYS A 43 7.32 -2.61 17.62
C LYS A 43 7.33 -4.11 17.29
N ALA A 44 7.34 -4.98 18.30
CA ALA A 44 7.28 -6.43 18.11
C ALA A 44 5.97 -6.88 17.43
N ALA A 45 4.83 -6.29 17.78
CA ALA A 45 3.56 -6.55 17.10
C ALA A 45 3.59 -6.11 15.62
N ILE A 46 4.25 -5.00 15.29
CA ILE A 46 4.47 -4.61 13.89
C ILE A 46 5.34 -5.64 13.18
N LEU A 47 6.48 -6.02 13.78
CA LEU A 47 7.44 -6.96 13.20
C LEU A 47 6.86 -8.36 12.98
N TYR A 48 5.87 -8.77 13.79
CA TYR A 48 5.12 -10.01 13.58
C TYR A 48 4.38 -10.01 12.23
N HIS A 49 3.79 -8.88 11.84
CA HIS A 49 3.10 -8.75 10.55
C HIS A 49 4.05 -8.37 9.41
N PHE A 50 5.04 -7.52 9.70
CA PHE A 50 5.95 -6.95 8.72
C PHE A 50 7.39 -7.01 9.22
N PRO A 51 8.17 -8.03 8.82
CA PRO A 51 9.51 -8.27 9.35
C PRO A 51 10.49 -7.09 9.15
N THR A 52 10.27 -6.26 8.14
CA THR A 52 11.09 -5.07 7.84
C THR A 52 10.25 -3.89 7.37
N LYS A 53 10.84 -2.69 7.39
CA LYS A 53 10.19 -1.48 6.85
C LYS A 53 10.06 -1.56 5.33
N GLU A 54 11.01 -2.21 4.68
CA GLU A 54 11.05 -2.48 3.26
C GLU A 54 9.91 -3.41 2.84
N HIS A 55 9.64 -4.47 3.62
CA HIS A 55 8.53 -5.38 3.37
C HIS A 55 7.17 -4.67 3.51
N LEU A 56 7.02 -3.87 4.56
CA LEU A 56 5.83 -3.02 4.74
C LEU A 56 5.63 -2.04 3.58
N ALA A 57 6.70 -1.43 3.08
CA ALA A 57 6.63 -0.51 1.95
C ALA A 57 6.35 -1.24 0.63
N ALA A 58 6.94 -2.41 0.40
CA ALA A 58 6.66 -3.25 -0.76
C ALA A 58 5.18 -3.61 -0.83
N GLU A 59 4.61 -4.06 0.29
CA GLU A 59 3.18 -4.36 0.38
C GLU A 59 2.26 -3.15 0.12
N LEU A 60 2.69 -1.95 0.49
CA LEU A 60 1.93 -0.73 0.20
C LEU A 60 1.91 -0.40 -1.28
N VAL A 61 2.99 -0.69 -2.02
CA VAL A 61 3.11 -0.35 -3.45
C VAL A 61 2.61 -1.46 -4.36
N GLU A 62 2.58 -2.71 -3.89
CA GLU A 62 2.21 -3.87 -4.69
C GLU A 62 0.85 -3.78 -5.39
N PRO A 63 -0.23 -3.28 -4.75
CA PRO A 63 -1.50 -3.07 -5.46
C PRO A 63 -1.38 -2.07 -6.61
N PHE A 64 -0.61 -0.99 -6.44
CA PHE A 64 -0.41 0.02 -7.47
C PHE A 64 0.42 -0.51 -8.64
N VAL A 65 1.40 -1.37 -8.36
CA VAL A 65 2.19 -2.04 -9.41
C VAL A 65 1.29 -2.98 -10.21
N ALA A 66 0.46 -3.78 -9.54
CA ALA A 66 -0.49 -4.68 -10.19
C ALA A 66 -1.51 -3.92 -11.06
N ASP A 67 -2.03 -2.80 -10.56
CA ASP A 67 -2.94 -1.93 -11.33
C ASP A 67 -2.24 -1.35 -12.58
N LEU A 68 -0.98 -0.93 -12.46
CA LEU A 68 -0.20 -0.40 -13.58
C LEU A 68 0.09 -1.49 -14.62
N GLU A 69 0.40 -2.71 -14.20
CA GLU A 69 0.59 -3.86 -15.07
C GLU A 69 -0.71 -4.20 -15.83
N ALA A 70 -1.86 -4.15 -15.14
CA ALA A 70 -3.16 -4.37 -15.76
C ALA A 70 -3.48 -3.31 -16.83
N VAL A 71 -3.18 -2.04 -16.55
CA VAL A 71 -3.34 -0.94 -17.52
C VAL A 71 -2.41 -1.14 -18.74
N ALA A 72 -1.15 -1.50 -18.51
CA ALA A 72 -0.19 -1.74 -19.58
C ALA A 72 -0.60 -2.92 -20.46
N ALA A 73 -1.06 -4.02 -19.84
CA ALA A 73 -1.57 -5.19 -20.56
C ALA A 73 -2.81 -4.84 -21.40
N HIS A 74 -3.72 -4.03 -20.87
CA HIS A 74 -4.89 -3.57 -21.59
C HIS A 74 -4.52 -2.73 -22.82
N ALA A 75 -3.57 -1.80 -22.67
CA ALA A 75 -3.09 -0.97 -23.78
C ALA A 75 -2.40 -1.80 -24.87
N ALA A 76 -1.60 -2.81 -24.50
CA ALA A 76 -0.93 -3.69 -25.46
C ALA A 76 -1.90 -4.62 -26.21
N ALA A 77 -3.05 -4.94 -25.62
CA ALA A 77 -4.08 -5.77 -26.24
C ALA A 77 -4.99 -5.01 -27.22
N GLN A 78 -5.00 -3.68 -27.18
CA GLN A 78 -5.70 -2.88 -28.18
C GLN A 78 -4.83 -2.78 -29.44
N PRO A 79 -5.37 -3.07 -30.64
CA PRO A 79 -4.66 -2.76 -31.87
C PRO A 79 -4.31 -1.26 -31.88
N PRO A 80 -3.17 -0.85 -32.46
CA PRO A 80 -2.83 0.57 -32.55
C PRO A 80 -4.04 1.30 -33.11
N ASP A 81 -4.42 2.43 -32.52
CA ASP A 81 -5.51 3.23 -33.07
C ASP A 81 -5.11 3.66 -34.49
N HIS A 82 -5.56 2.90 -35.49
CA HIS A 82 -5.40 3.26 -36.89
C HIS A 82 -6.43 4.33 -37.13
N GLY A 83 -6.12 5.55 -36.68
CA GLY A 83 -6.88 6.74 -36.99
C GLY A 83 -7.13 6.75 -38.49
N GLY A 84 -8.39 6.48 -38.86
CA GLY A 84 -8.81 6.25 -40.23
C GLY A 84 -8.34 7.39 -41.11
N GLY A 85 -7.35 7.10 -41.95
CA GLY A 85 -6.95 7.96 -43.05
C GLY A 85 -8.15 8.12 -43.96
N ARG A 86 -8.60 9.37 -44.11
CA ARG A 86 -9.47 9.79 -45.21
C ARG A 86 -8.77 9.58 -46.54
#